data_AF-A0A3S4VB28-F1
#
_entry.id   AF-A0A3S4VB28-F1
#
_cell.length_a   1.000
_cell.length_b   1.000
_cell.length_c   1.000
_cell.angle_alpha   90.00
_cell.angle_beta   90.00
_cell.angle_gamma   90.00
#
_symmetry.space_group_name_H-M   'P 1'
#
loop_
_entity.id
_entity.type
_entity.pdbx_description
1 polymer ?
#
loop_
_entity_poly.entity_id
_entity_poly.type
_entity_poly.pdbx_seq_one_letter_code
_entity_poly.pdbx_strand_id
1 'polypeptide(L)' 'MALTRCPECRKKISESAQFCPNCGFSFKEEDLEIYKQKLEERRQHNAEINRKSTKLHLIWFAIFTIVILLASWVTGE' A
#
# COMPACT_ATOMS: atom_id res chain seq x y z
N MET A 1 -21.08 -18.51 -19.81
CA MET A 1 -19.92 -18.93 -18.99
C MET A 1 -19.47 -17.72 -18.21
N ALA A 2 -19.50 -17.78 -16.88
CA ALA A 2 -19.01 -16.69 -16.04
C ALA A 2 -17.47 -16.73 -16.02
N LEU A 3 -16.86 -15.57 -16.21
CA LEU A 3 -15.40 -15.40 -16.29
C LEU A 3 -14.97 -14.49 -15.15
N THR A 4 -14.01 -14.95 -14.34
CA THR A 4 -13.40 -14.16 -13.28
C THR A 4 -12.02 -13.65 -13.68
N ARG A 5 -11.48 -12.66 -12.97
CA ARG A 5 -10.11 -12.16 -13.19
C ARG A 5 -9.16 -12.80 -12.18
N CYS A 6 -8.03 -13.32 -12.67
CA CYS A 6 -6.97 -13.81 -11.80
C CYS A 6 -6.43 -12.68 -10.91
N PRO A 7 -6.27 -12.88 -9.59
CA PRO A 7 -5.82 -11.84 -8.65
C PRO A 7 -4.35 -11.43 -8.86
N GLU A 8 -3.52 -12.34 -9.38
CA GLU A 8 -2.11 -12.10 -9.70
C GLU A 8 -1.94 -11.38 -11.05
N CYS A 9 -2.37 -12.00 -12.16
CA CYS A 9 -2.08 -11.49 -13.50
C CYS A 9 -3.22 -10.69 -14.16
N ARG A 10 -4.39 -10.59 -13.51
CA ARG A 10 -5.59 -9.84 -13.97
C ARG A 10 -6.20 -10.29 -15.31
N LYS A 11 -5.72 -11.39 -15.91
CA LYS A 11 -6.34 -11.98 -17.11
C LYS A 11 -7.65 -12.69 -16.76
N LYS A 12 -8.58 -12.73 -17.72
CA LYS A 12 -9.87 -13.42 -17.60
C LYS A 12 -9.65 -14.93 -17.65
N ILE A 13 -10.30 -15.65 -16.74
CA ILE A 13 -10.24 -17.11 -16.61
C ILE A 13 -11.63 -17.68 -16.30
N SER A 14 -11.81 -18.98 -16.51
CA SER A 14 -13.02 -19.69 -16.07
C SER A 14 -13.12 -19.69 -14.54
N GLU A 15 -14.31 -19.52 -13.99
CA GLU A 15 -14.56 -19.63 -12.54
C GLU A 15 -14.26 -21.03 -11.98
N SER A 16 -14.34 -22.07 -12.81
CA SER A 16 -14.04 -23.45 -12.43
C SER A 16 -12.56 -23.83 -12.52
N ALA A 17 -11.68 -22.91 -12.93
CA ALA A 17 -10.26 -23.20 -13.09
C ALA A 17 -9.57 -23.32 -11.72
N GLN A 18 -8.94 -24.47 -11.44
CA GLN A 18 -8.14 -24.65 -10.22
C GLN A 18 -6.79 -23.94 -10.27
N PHE A 19 -6.29 -23.65 -11.48
CA PHE A 19 -5.04 -22.92 -11.70
C PHE A 19 -5.22 -21.90 -12.82
N CYS A 20 -4.53 -20.77 -12.73
CA CYS A 20 -4.51 -19.79 -13.80
C CYS A 20 -3.60 -20.29 -14.94
N PRO A 21 -4.12 -20.53 -16.16
CA PRO A 21 -3.31 -21.02 -17.28
C PRO A 21 -2.28 -19.99 -17.77
N ASN A 22 -2.38 -18.73 -17.33
CA ASN A 22 -1.49 -17.66 -17.76
C ASN A 22 -0.30 -17.41 -16.82
N CYS A 23 -0.47 -17.60 -15.51
CA CYS A 23 0.59 -17.30 -14.53
C CYS A 23 0.84 -18.43 -13.53
N GLY A 24 0.08 -19.53 -13.57
CA GLY A 24 0.23 -20.67 -12.67
C GLY A 24 -0.34 -20.48 -11.28
N PHE A 25 -1.02 -19.36 -10.98
CA PHE A 25 -1.63 -19.12 -9.67
C PHE A 25 -2.67 -20.20 -9.34
N SER A 26 -2.56 -20.80 -8.15
CA SER A 26 -3.47 -21.81 -7.63
C SER A 26 -4.67 -21.17 -6.93
N PHE A 27 -5.86 -21.65 -7.23
CA PHE A 27 -7.12 -21.23 -6.62
C PHE A 27 -7.57 -22.16 -5.49
N LYS A 28 -6.69 -23.04 -5.02
CA LYS A 28 -6.94 -23.84 -3.82
C LYS A 28 -7.08 -22.93 -2.61
N GLU A 29 -7.90 -23.34 -1.66
CA GLU A 29 -8.20 -22.56 -0.45
C GLU A 29 -6.92 -22.19 0.32
N GLU A 30 -6.00 -23.15 0.48
CA GLU A 30 -4.71 -22.95 1.16
C GLU A 30 -3.89 -21.81 0.51
N ASP A 31 -3.73 -21.84 -0.81
CA ASP A 31 -2.97 -20.84 -1.57
C ASP A 31 -3.67 -19.48 -1.55
N LEU A 32 -5.00 -19.47 -1.55
CA LEU A 32 -5.80 -18.25 -1.46
C LEU A 32 -5.63 -17.56 -0.09
N GLU A 33 -5.61 -18.33 1.00
CA GLU A 33 -5.40 -17.79 2.34
C GLU A 33 -3.99 -17.23 2.49
N ILE A 34 -2.96 -17.93 1.97
CA ILE A 34 -1.59 -17.41 1.93
C ILE A 34 -1.52 -16.10 1.12
N TYR A 35 -2.21 -16.04 -0.02
CA TYR A 35 -2.28 -14.82 -0.84
C TYR A 35 -2.93 -13.65 -0.08
N LYS A 36 -4.04 -13.89 0.63
CA LYS A 36 -4.69 -12.88 1.48
C LYS A 36 -3.77 -12.38 2.59
N GLN A 37 -3.08 -13.28 3.28
CA GLN A 37 -2.11 -12.93 4.33
C GLN A 37 -1.00 -12.02 3.78
N LYS A 38 -0.42 -12.34 2.62
CA LYS A 38 0.58 -11.49 1.96
C LYS A 38 0.04 -10.10 1.61
N LEU A 39 -1.22 -10.01 1.19
CA LEU A 39 -1.86 -8.72 0.91
C LEU A 39 -2.06 -7.90 2.20
N GLU A 40 -2.46 -8.53 3.30
CA GLU A 40 -2.61 -7.89 4.59
C GLU A 40 -1.28 -7.40 5.16
N GLU A 41 -0.24 -8.23 5.08
CA GLU A 41 1.13 -7.86 5.47
C GLU A 41 1.61 -6.64 4.68
N ARG A 42 1.39 -6.63 3.35
CA ARG A 42 1.73 -5.48 2.50
C ARG A 42 0.94 -4.22 2.91
N ARG A 43 -0.34 -4.35 3.25
CA ARG A 43 -1.17 -3.22 3.73
C ARG A 43 -0.61 -2.65 5.04
N GLN A 44 -0.27 -3.52 6.00
CA GLN A 44 0.31 -3.12 7.27
C GLN A 44 1.67 -2.44 7.08
N HIS A 45 2.53 -3.01 6.24
CA HIS A 45 3.83 -2.42 5.91
C HIS A 45 3.70 -1.02 5.29
N ASN A 46 2.80 -0.85 4.32
CA ASN A 46 2.55 0.45 3.70
C ASN A 46 1.95 1.46 4.70
N ALA A 47 1.07 1.03 5.61
CA ALA A 47 0.54 1.88 6.67
C ALA A 47 1.64 2.34 7.64
N GLU A 48 2.58 1.45 7.99
CA GLU A 48 3.73 1.78 8.83
C GLU A 48 4.66 2.80 8.14
N ILE A 49 4.95 2.62 6.84
CA ILE A 49 5.70 3.60 6.03
C ILE A 49 4.99 4.96 6.05
N ASN A 50 3.68 4.98 5.77
CA ASN A 50 2.91 6.21 5.75
C ASN A 50 2.91 6.92 7.12
N ARG A 51 2.83 6.16 8.22
CA ARG A 51 2.94 6.71 9.58
C ARG A 51 4.30 7.34 9.84
N LYS A 52 5.40 6.71 9.42
CA LYS A 52 6.75 7.25 9.55
C LYS A 52 6.94 8.53 8.72
N SER A 53 6.47 8.52 7.47
CA SER A 53 6.48 9.69 6.59
C SER A 53 5.68 10.85 7.19
N THR A 54 4.48 10.59 7.73
CA THR A 54 3.65 11.62 8.40
C THR A 54 4.40 12.26 9.58
N LYS A 55 5.09 11.48 10.41
CA LYS A 55 5.92 12.03 11.51
C LYS A 55 7.03 12.94 10.99
N LEU A 56 7.71 12.56 9.91
CA LEU A 56 8.74 13.39 9.30
C LEU A 56 8.16 14.71 8.75
N HIS A 57 6.99 14.66 8.12
CA HIS A 57 6.29 15.86 7.64
C HIS A 57 5.93 16.81 8.79
N LEU A 58 5.46 16.28 9.93
CA LEU A 58 5.17 17.08 11.12
C LEU A 58 6.43 17.77 11.67
N ILE A 59 7.55 17.06 11.72
CA ILE A 59 8.84 17.64 12.17
C ILE A 59 9.27 18.76 11.21
N TRP A 60 9.22 18.51 9.90
CA TRP A 60 9.55 19.53 8.88
C TRP A 60 8.65 20.75 8.97
N PHE A 61 7.35 20.54 9.17
CA PHE A 61 6.40 21.64 9.34
C PHE A 61 6.72 22.46 10.59
N ALA A 62 7.04 21.83 11.73
CA ALA A 62 7.44 22.53 12.94
C ALA A 62 8.72 23.36 12.74
N ILE A 63 9.75 22.81 12.10
CA ILE A 63 10.98 23.54 11.78
C ILE A 63 10.67 24.74 10.87
N PHE A 64 9.88 24.53 9.81
CA PHE A 64 9.47 25.59 8.89
C PHE A 64 8.72 26.72 9.61
N THR A 65 7.78 26.38 10.51
CA THR A 65 7.08 27.38 11.31
C THR A 65 8.00 28.19 12.22
N ILE A 66 8.99 27.55 12.84
CA ILE A 66 9.97 28.23 13.70
C ILE A 66 10.81 29.20 12.88
N VAL A 67 11.29 28.78 11.71
CA VAL A 67 12.07 29.63 10.80
C VAL A 67 11.28 30.88 10.37
N ILE A 68 9.99 30.72 10.02
CA ILE A 68 9.13 31.86 9.67
C ILE A 68 8.96 32.83 10.84
N LEU A 69 8.71 32.32 12.05
CA LEU A 69 8.54 33.16 13.23
C LEU A 69 9.82 33.93 13.56
N LEU A 70 10.98 33.28 13.48
CA LEU A 70 12.28 33.92 13.69
C LEU A 70 12.58 35.00 12.64
N ALA A 71 12.31 34.70 11.37
CA ALA A 71 12.50 35.67 10.29
C ALA A 71 11.60 36.90 10.49
N SER A 72 10.33 36.67 10.86
CA SER A 72 9.36 37.74 11.13
C SER A 72 9.80 38.63 12.31
N TRP A 73 10.40 38.04 13.34
CA TRP A 73 10.93 38.77 14.50
C TRP A 73 12.13 39.65 14.11
N VAL A 74 13.09 39.11 13.35
CA VAL A 74 14.30 39.85 12.91
C VAL A 74 13.97 41.02 11.98
N THR A 75 12.96 40.89 11.12
CA THR A 75 12.56 41.96 10.19
C THR A 75 11.58 42.99 10.80
N GLY A 76 11.08 42.73 12.01
CA GLY A 76 10.06 43.54 12.67
C GLY A 76 10.58 44.63 13.61
N GLU A 77 11.90 44.70 13.83
CA GLU A 77 12.60 45.81 14.50
C GLU A 77 13.18 46.82 13.52
#